data_AF-A0A117SHA8-F1
#
_entry.id   AF-A0A117SHA8-F1
#
_cell.length_a   1.000
_cell.length_b   1.000
_cell.length_c   1.000
_cell.angle_alpha   90.00
_cell.angle_beta   90.00
_cell.angle_gamma   90.00
#
_symmetry.space_group_name_H-M   'P 1'
#
loop_
_entity.id
_entity.type
_entity.pdbx_description
1 polymer ?
#
loop_
_entity_poly.entity_id
_entity_poly.type
_entity_poly.pdbx_seq_one_letter_code
_entity_poly.pdbx_strand_id
1 'polypeptide(L)'
;MAANDLAYELARTLKESDEFKQFHKSKEKVMSDANHHKMIRDFQLKQWEIREAQLLETEISEEKQQELERLYSLVSLNPAAREYLEAEFEVSRMVNDIQKIIGEAIQEAMPIGFEELTL
;
A
#
# COMPACT_ATOMS: atom_id res chain seq x y z
N MET A 1 -7.75 -28.09 -7.79
CA MET A 1 -7.88 -26.67 -8.20
C MET A 1 -6.52 -26.20 -8.63
N ALA A 2 -6.40 -25.51 -9.76
CA ALA A 2 -5.13 -24.90 -10.12
C ALA A 2 -4.84 -23.73 -9.15
N ALA A 3 -3.57 -23.42 -8.89
CA ALA A 3 -3.21 -22.27 -8.05
C ALA A 3 -3.83 -20.95 -8.56
N ASN A 4 -4.05 -20.84 -9.88
CA ASN A 4 -4.74 -19.71 -10.50
C ASN A 4 -6.22 -19.60 -10.08
N ASP A 5 -6.94 -20.71 -9.91
CA ASP A 5 -8.34 -20.70 -9.46
C ASP A 5 -8.42 -20.19 -8.02
N LEU A 6 -7.50 -20.64 -7.16
CA LEU A 6 -7.37 -20.16 -5.78
C LEU A 6 -6.99 -18.68 -5.72
N ALA A 7 -6.18 -18.18 -6.64
CA ALA A 7 -5.84 -16.77 -6.73
C ALA A 7 -7.07 -15.90 -7.10
N TYR A 8 -7.95 -16.37 -7.98
CA TYR A 8 -9.21 -15.70 -8.29
C TYR A 8 -10.18 -15.71 -7.10
N GLU A 9 -10.25 -16.83 -6.38
CA GLU A 9 -11.05 -16.95 -5.15
C GLU A 9 -10.53 -16.03 -4.04
N LEU A 10 -9.21 -15.95 -3.87
CA LEU A 10 -8.56 -15.02 -2.95
C LEU A 10 -8.88 -13.56 -3.31
N ALA A 11 -8.75 -13.20 -4.58
CA ALA A 11 -9.09 -11.85 -5.05
C ALA A 11 -10.56 -11.48 -4.78
N ARG A 12 -11.48 -12.44 -4.91
CA ARG A 12 -12.90 -12.23 -4.56
C ARG A 12 -13.09 -12.07 -3.06
N THR A 13 -12.49 -12.94 -2.26
CA THR A 13 -12.58 -12.92 -0.80
C THR A 13 -12.03 -11.63 -0.23
N LEU A 14 -10.89 -11.16 -0.77
CA LEU A 14 -10.31 -9.86 -0.39
C LEU A 14 -11.26 -8.72 -0.67
N LYS A 15 -11.90 -8.67 -1.84
CA LYS A 15 -12.88 -7.62 -2.17
C LYS A 15 -14.10 -7.64 -1.26
N GLU A 16 -14.47 -8.81 -0.76
CA GLU A 16 -15.60 -9.00 0.16
C GLU A 16 -15.19 -8.81 1.63
N SER A 17 -13.90 -8.63 1.94
CA SER A 17 -13.39 -8.45 3.30
C SER A 17 -13.82 -7.11 3.91
N ASP A 18 -13.90 -7.06 5.23
CA ASP A 18 -14.32 -5.86 5.95
C ASP A 18 -13.28 -4.74 5.82
N GLU A 19 -12.00 -5.09 5.69
CA GLU A 19 -10.89 -4.16 5.42
C GLU A 19 -11.07 -3.44 4.08
N PHE A 20 -11.36 -4.18 3.00
CA PHE A 20 -11.61 -3.59 1.67
C PHE A 20 -12.89 -2.77 1.63
N LYS A 21 -13.96 -3.22 2.29
CA LYS A 21 -15.20 -2.45 2.39
C LYS A 21 -14.98 -1.15 3.15
N GLN A 22 -14.24 -1.19 4.26
CA GLN A 22 -13.93 -0.02 5.06
C GLN A 22 -13.03 0.95 4.28
N PHE A 23 -12.06 0.45 3.53
CA PHE A 23 -11.24 1.26 2.60
C PHE A 23 -12.08 1.93 1.51
N HIS A 24 -13.03 1.21 0.90
CA HIS A 24 -13.90 1.79 -0.12
C HIS A 24 -14.81 2.89 0.47
N LYS A 25 -15.33 2.66 1.67
CA LYS A 25 -16.19 3.63 2.37
C LYS A 25 -15.41 4.89 2.78
N SER A 26 -14.19 4.75 3.30
CA SER A 26 -13.34 5.89 3.64
C SER A 26 -12.92 6.67 2.40
N LYS A 27 -12.66 5.98 1.28
CA LYS A 27 -12.40 6.60 -0.03
C LYS A 27 -13.56 7.49 -0.48
N GLU A 28 -14.80 7.00 -0.41
CA GLU A 28 -15.98 7.79 -0.78
C GLU A 28 -16.14 9.04 0.10
N LYS A 29 -15.90 8.92 1.42
CA LYS A 29 -15.91 10.07 2.33
C LYS A 29 -14.90 11.13 1.93
N VAL A 30 -13.66 10.74 1.61
CA VAL A 30 -12.63 11.68 1.14
C VAL A 30 -13.02 12.32 -0.18
N MET A 31 -13.57 11.54 -1.11
CA MET A 31 -13.98 12.03 -2.42
C MET A 31 -15.16 13.00 -2.37
N SER A 32 -15.97 12.96 -1.31
CA SER A 32 -17.10 13.88 -1.12
C SER A 32 -16.67 15.34 -0.88
N ASP A 33 -15.40 15.58 -0.52
CA ASP A 33 -14.84 16.91 -0.32
C ASP A 33 -13.67 17.16 -1.29
N ALA A 34 -13.82 18.15 -2.15
CA ALA A 34 -12.84 18.47 -3.19
C ALA A 34 -11.47 18.88 -2.62
N ASN A 35 -11.43 19.52 -1.45
CA ASN A 35 -10.16 19.91 -0.82
C ASN A 35 -9.45 18.68 -0.24
N HIS A 36 -10.20 17.79 0.42
CA HIS A 36 -9.65 16.55 0.97
C HIS A 36 -9.13 15.62 -0.12
N HIS A 37 -9.90 15.49 -1.21
CA HIS A 37 -9.49 14.70 -2.36
C HIS A 37 -8.17 15.19 -2.96
N LYS A 38 -8.01 16.51 -3.13
CA LYS A 38 -6.78 17.10 -3.66
C LYS A 38 -5.59 16.80 -2.75
N MET A 39 -5.72 17.02 -1.44
CA MET A 39 -4.63 16.79 -0.48
C MET A 39 -4.18 15.33 -0.44
N ILE A 40 -5.13 14.38 -0.39
CA ILE A 40 -4.78 12.94 -0.39
C ILE A 40 -4.14 12.55 -1.71
N ARG A 41 -4.65 13.04 -2.83
CA ARG A 41 -4.07 12.76 -4.15
C ARG A 41 -2.62 13.23 -4.23
N ASP A 42 -2.35 14.46 -3.80
CA ASP A 42 -0.99 15.03 -3.83
C ASP A 42 -0.04 14.21 -2.93
N PHE A 43 -0.51 13.79 -1.75
CA PHE A 43 0.23 12.89 -0.87
C PHE A 43 0.52 11.53 -1.52
N GLN A 44 -0.48 10.88 -2.12
CA GLN A 44 -0.32 9.56 -2.75
C GLN A 44 0.63 9.61 -3.95
N LEU A 45 0.57 10.66 -4.78
CA LEU A 45 1.49 10.84 -5.90
C LEU A 45 2.93 10.97 -5.41
N LYS A 46 3.17 11.79 -4.37
CA LYS A 46 4.51 11.94 -3.78
C LYS A 46 5.01 10.66 -3.12
N GLN A 47 4.14 9.94 -2.42
CA GLN A 47 4.48 8.63 -1.86
C GLN A 47 4.89 7.64 -2.96
N TRP A 48 4.19 7.64 -4.10
CA TRP A 48 4.52 6.77 -5.22
C TRP A 48 5.84 7.14 -5.89
N GLU A 49 6.09 8.43 -6.15
CA GLU A 49 7.39 8.91 -6.67
C GLU A 49 8.57 8.47 -5.80
N ILE A 50 8.40 8.53 -4.46
CA ILE A 50 9.43 8.10 -3.51
C ILE A 50 9.62 6.57 -3.58
N ARG A 51 8.54 5.78 -3.59
CA ARG A 51 8.65 4.32 -3.70
C ARG A 51 9.28 3.88 -5.02
N GLU A 52 8.94 4.55 -6.12
CA GLU A 52 9.55 4.31 -7.43
C GLU A 52 11.06 4.59 -7.40
N ALA A 53 11.47 5.73 -6.82
CA ALA A 53 12.89 6.05 -6.65
C ALA A 53 13.63 5.01 -5.80
N GLN A 54 13.01 4.49 -4.72
CA GLN A 54 13.58 3.41 -3.91
C GLN A 54 13.78 2.13 -4.72
N LEU A 55 12.78 1.76 -5.54
CA LEU A 55 12.85 0.56 -6.38
C LEU A 55 13.96 0.67 -7.44
N LEU A 56 14.17 1.87 -7.97
CA LEU A 56 15.20 2.18 -8.95
C LEU A 56 16.57 2.47 -8.31
N GLU A 57 16.72 2.26 -7.00
CA GLU A 57 17.93 2.58 -6.22
C GLU A 57 18.43 4.02 -6.46
N THR A 58 17.50 4.93 -6.76
CA THR A 58 17.79 6.33 -7.08
C THR A 58 17.77 7.17 -5.80
N GLU A 59 18.70 8.12 -5.71
CA GLU A 59 18.84 8.98 -4.54
C GLU A 59 17.57 9.84 -4.35
N ILE A 60 16.95 9.71 -3.18
CA ILE A 60 15.81 10.54 -2.78
C ILE A 60 16.36 11.73 -2.02
N SER A 61 16.10 12.94 -2.51
CA SER A 61 16.49 14.14 -1.79
C SER A 61 15.75 14.26 -0.46
N GLU A 62 16.45 14.75 0.57
CA GLU A 62 15.84 15.05 1.88
C GLU A 62 14.64 16.00 1.74
N GLU A 63 14.68 16.91 0.75
CA GLU A 63 13.57 17.82 0.45
C GLU A 63 12.28 17.07 0.10
N LYS A 64 12.37 16.00 -0.70
CA LYS A 64 11.20 15.17 -1.05
C LYS A 64 10.66 14.42 0.16
N GLN A 65 11.54 13.92 1.04
CA GLN A 65 11.12 13.29 2.29
C GLN A 65 10.41 14.28 3.21
N GLN A 66 10.97 15.48 3.40
CA GLN A 66 10.35 16.53 4.20
C GLN A 66 9.01 17.01 3.62
N GLU A 67 8.89 17.07 2.30
CA GLU A 67 7.63 17.41 1.63
C GLU A 67 6.57 16.34 1.91
N LEU A 68 6.93 15.05 1.82
CA LEU A 68 6.02 13.96 2.15
C LEU A 68 5.56 14.01 3.62
N GLU A 69 6.47 14.28 4.56
CA GLU A 69 6.13 14.42 5.98
C GLU A 69 5.20 15.60 6.26
N ARG A 70 5.41 16.74 5.58
CA ARG A 70 4.49 17.89 5.67
C ARG A 70 3.12 17.54 5.13
N LEU A 71 3.04 16.90 3.97
CA LEU A 71 1.77 16.46 3.39
C LEU A 71 1.07 15.47 4.32
N TYR A 72 1.79 14.50 4.88
CA TYR A 72 1.24 13.58 5.87
C TYR A 72 0.66 14.32 7.07
N SER A 73 1.39 15.29 7.63
CA SER A 73 0.93 16.11 8.75
C SER A 73 -0.37 16.83 8.42
N LEU A 74 -0.45 17.48 7.26
CA LEU A 74 -1.65 18.18 6.80
C LEU A 74 -2.85 17.23 6.60
N VAL A 75 -2.61 16.06 6.02
CA VAL A 75 -3.63 15.03 5.79
C VAL A 75 -4.11 14.44 7.12
N SER A 76 -3.22 14.25 8.09
CA SER A 76 -3.51 13.68 9.42
C SER A 76 -4.40 14.58 10.29
N LEU A 77 -4.44 15.89 10.01
CA LEU A 77 -5.33 16.83 10.69
C LEU A 77 -6.80 16.61 10.35
N ASN A 78 -7.09 15.95 9.22
CA ASN A 78 -8.44 15.64 8.80
C ASN A 78 -8.85 14.22 9.22
N PRO A 79 -9.88 14.06 10.05
CA PRO A 79 -10.36 12.74 10.49
C PRO A 79 -10.75 11.82 9.33
N ALA A 80 -11.36 12.33 8.27
CA ALA A 80 -11.79 11.52 7.13
C ALA A 80 -10.58 11.00 6.33
N ALA A 81 -9.56 11.84 6.19
CA ALA A 81 -8.34 11.47 5.49
C ALA A 81 -7.48 10.51 6.32
N ARG A 82 -7.43 10.70 7.64
CA ARG A 82 -6.82 9.76 8.57
C ARG A 82 -7.50 8.39 8.53
N GLU A 83 -8.82 8.34 8.57
CA GLU A 83 -9.60 7.08 8.45
C GLU A 83 -9.30 6.38 7.11
N TYR A 84 -9.09 7.15 6.04
CA TYR A 84 -8.67 6.60 4.75
C TYR A 84 -7.27 6.01 4.78
N LEU A 85 -6.28 6.72 5.32
CA LEU A 85 -4.90 6.24 5.43
C LEU A 85 -4.79 5.01 6.34
N GLU A 86 -5.52 4.97 7.45
CA GLU A 86 -5.56 3.81 8.34
C GLU A 86 -6.15 2.59 7.62
N ALA A 87 -7.24 2.77 6.88
CA ALA A 87 -7.82 1.69 6.08
C ALA A 87 -6.88 1.22 4.94
N GLU A 88 -6.17 2.14 4.29
CA GLU A 88 -5.16 1.83 3.27
C GLU A 88 -4.01 0.99 3.87
N PHE A 89 -3.57 1.33 5.09
CA PHE A 89 -2.52 0.62 5.79
C PHE A 89 -2.94 -0.81 6.15
N GLU A 90 -4.15 -1.00 6.69
CA GLU A 90 -4.68 -2.34 7.02
C GLU A 90 -4.79 -3.24 5.78
N VAL A 91 -5.31 -2.69 4.66
CA VAL A 91 -5.35 -3.42 3.39
C VAL A 91 -3.94 -3.76 2.90
N SER A 92 -3.01 -2.80 2.95
CA SER A 92 -1.61 -3.02 2.53
C SER A 92 -0.93 -4.10 3.37
N ARG A 93 -1.16 -4.11 4.68
CA ARG A 93 -0.64 -5.11 5.60
C ARG A 93 -1.16 -6.50 5.25
N MET A 94 -2.47 -6.65 5.10
CA MET A 94 -3.09 -7.92 4.72
C MET A 94 -2.54 -8.44 3.38
N VAL A 95 -2.38 -7.56 2.38
CA VAL A 95 -1.81 -7.94 1.08
C VAL A 95 -0.34 -8.36 1.20
N ASN A 96 0.46 -7.65 1.99
CA ASN A 96 1.86 -8.02 2.25
C ASN A 96 1.98 -9.38 2.95
N ASP A 97 1.11 -9.67 3.93
CA ASP A 97 1.10 -10.96 4.61
C ASP A 97 0.76 -12.10 3.63
N ILE A 98 -0.20 -11.89 2.73
CA ILE A 98 -0.53 -12.83 1.65
C ILE A 98 0.64 -13.03 0.70
N GLN A 99 1.29 -11.94 0.25
CA GLN A 99 2.46 -12.02 -0.62
C GLN A 99 3.60 -12.78 0.06
N LYS A 100 3.79 -12.60 1.36
CA LYS A 100 4.78 -13.33 2.15
C LYS A 100 4.46 -14.83 2.20
N ILE A 101 3.21 -15.22 2.46
CA ILE A 101 2.79 -16.64 2.46
C ILE A 101 3.06 -17.29 1.11
N ILE A 102 2.74 -16.59 0.01
CA ILE A 102 3.02 -17.07 -1.35
C ILE A 102 4.53 -17.16 -1.60
N GLY A 103 5.28 -16.15 -1.14
CA GLY A 103 6.74 -16.09 -1.25
C GLY A 103 7.44 -17.21 -0.51
N GLU A 104 7.02 -17.53 0.72
CA GLU A 104 7.54 -18.64 1.54
C GLU A 104 7.34 -19.99 0.84
N ALA A 105 6.15 -20.23 0.26
CA ALA A 105 5.87 -21.45 -0.51
C ALA A 105 6.76 -21.60 -1.76
N ILE A 106 7.22 -20.49 -2.33
CA ILE A 106 8.12 -20.47 -3.48
C ILE A 106 9.59 -20.53 -3.03
N GLN A 107 9.95 -19.97 -1.87
CA GLN A 107 11.29 -20.03 -1.29
C GLN A 107 11.75 -21.47 -1.01
N GLU A 108 10.85 -22.35 -0.56
CA GLU A 108 11.15 -23.79 -0.42
C GLU A 108 11.51 -24.48 -1.75
N ALA A 109 11.09 -23.90 -2.89
CA ALA A 109 11.29 -24.45 -4.23
C ALA A 109 12.28 -23.67 -5.10
N MET A 110 12.76 -22.50 -4.65
CA MET A 110 13.69 -21.64 -5.39
C MET A 110 15.14 -22.13 -5.24
N PRO A 111 15.96 -22.04 -6.31
CA PRO A 111 17.25 -22.71 -6.38
C PRO A 111 18.30 -22.11 -5.43
N ILE A 112 19.23 -22.98 -5.05
CA ILE A 112 20.46 -22.78 -4.27
C ILE A 112 21.23 -21.57 -4.84
N GLY A 113 21.13 -20.40 -4.23
CA GLY A 113 21.81 -19.18 -4.72
C GLY A 113 21.43 -17.86 -4.06
N PHE A 114 20.34 -17.79 -3.29
CA PHE A 114 20.00 -16.61 -2.49
C PHE A 114 20.68 -16.57 -1.10
N GLU A 115 21.62 -17.49 -0.81
CA GLU A 115 22.36 -17.49 0.46
C GLU A 115 23.34 -16.30 0.61
N GLU A 116 23.67 -15.58 -0.47
CA GLU A 116 24.66 -14.47 -0.43
C GLU A 116 24.04 -13.06 -0.47
N LEU A 117 22.70 -12.92 -0.51
CA LEU A 117 22.02 -11.61 -0.60
C LEU A 117 21.36 -11.16 0.71
N THR A 118 21.85 -11.62 1.85
CA THR A 118 21.66 -10.89 3.11
C THR A 118 22.78 -9.86 3.25
N LEU A 119 22.51 -8.63 2.78
CA LEU A 119 23.24 -7.43 3.19
C LEU A 119 22.75 -6.96 4.57
#